data_AF-A0AA41S009-F1
#
_entry.id   AF-A0AA41S009-F1
#
_cell.length_a   1.000
_cell.length_b   1.000
_cell.length_c   1.000
_cell.angle_alpha   90.00
_cell.angle_beta   90.00
_cell.angle_gamma   90.00
#
_symmetry.space_group_name_H-M   'P 1'
#
loop_
_entity.id
_entity.type
_entity.pdbx_description
1 polymer ?
#
loop_
_entity_poly.entity_id
_entity_poly.type
_entity_poly.pdbx_seq_one_letter_code
_entity_poly.pdbx_strand_id
1 'polypeptide(L)'
;MMELGEGLCKLRKIDFQSGPLYQFEQEISATLEFIYQTQMELAACTDDMCLTMDGSERSYQLLGSFAAGQQLYHLENEPSDILYIVFCPDGWYKSGTPPRVKVPTLHATENDLIECDRHH
;
A
#
# COMPACT_ATOMS: atom_id res chain seq x y z
N MET A 1 -10.10 2.38 -3.84
CA MET A 1 -9.09 1.29 -3.94
C MET A 1 -9.05 0.61 -5.31
N MET A 2 -10.17 0.48 -6.02
CA MET A 2 -10.23 -0.25 -7.31
C MET A 2 -9.35 0.37 -8.41
N GLU A 3 -9.29 1.70 -8.50
CA GLU A 3 -8.56 2.41 -9.57
C GLU A 3 -7.04 2.23 -9.50
N LEU A 4 -6.46 2.25 -8.29
CA LEU A 4 -5.02 2.02 -8.09
C LEU A 4 -4.63 0.57 -8.39
N GLY A 5 -5.48 -0.39 -8.02
CA GLY A 5 -5.28 -1.80 -8.35
C GLY A 5 -5.35 -2.07 -9.85
N GLU A 6 -6.25 -1.40 -10.58
CA GLU A 6 -6.32 -1.50 -12.04
C GLU A 6 -5.08 -0.92 -12.72
N GLY A 7 -4.62 0.25 -12.28
CA GLY A 7 -3.39 0.87 -12.76
C GLY A 7 -2.17 -0.03 -12.58
N LEU A 8 -2.00 -0.64 -11.40
CA LEU A 8 -0.94 -1.59 -11.15
C LEU A 8 -1.05 -2.85 -12.01
N CYS A 9 -2.27 -3.37 -12.19
CA CYS A 9 -2.49 -4.52 -13.07
C CYS A 9 -2.06 -4.22 -14.51
N LYS A 10 -2.30 -3.01 -15.01
CA LYS A 10 -1.82 -2.57 -16.32
C LYS A 10 -0.29 -2.49 -16.37
N LEU A 11 0.35 -1.90 -15.37
CA LEU A 11 1.81 -1.83 -15.29
C LEU A 11 2.46 -3.22 -15.31
N ARG A 12 1.92 -4.17 -14.55
CA ARG A 12 2.42 -5.56 -14.53
C ARG A 12 2.28 -6.28 -15.88
N LYS A 13 1.27 -5.95 -16.67
CA LYS A 13 1.08 -6.53 -18.01
C LYS A 13 2.11 -6.06 -19.02
N ILE A 14 2.74 -4.91 -18.79
CA ILE A 14 3.81 -4.39 -19.65
C ILE A 14 5.12 -5.19 -19.44
N ASP A 15 5.26 -5.89 -18.29
CA ASP A 15 6.36 -6.81 -17.98
C ASP A 15 7.75 -6.16 -18.14
N PHE A 16 7.91 -4.96 -17.55
CA PHE A 16 9.21 -4.29 -17.51
C PHE A 16 10.23 -5.18 -16.80
N GLN A 17 11.39 -5.39 -17.43
CA GLN A 17 12.46 -6.21 -16.86
C GLN A 17 13.42 -5.40 -15.98
N SER A 18 13.48 -4.08 -16.19
CA SER A 18 14.36 -3.16 -15.46
C SER A 18 13.95 -1.71 -15.69
N GLY A 19 14.65 -0.77 -15.06
CA GLY A 19 14.44 0.67 -15.24
C GLY A 19 13.50 1.29 -14.20
N PRO A 20 13.24 2.60 -14.32
CA PRO A 20 12.49 3.36 -13.32
C PRO A 20 11.03 2.93 -13.20
N LEU A 21 10.40 2.51 -14.31
CA LEU A 21 9.02 2.01 -14.31
C LEU A 21 8.90 0.64 -13.62
N TYR A 22 9.91 -0.24 -13.78
CA TYR A 22 9.98 -1.49 -13.05
C TYR A 22 10.14 -1.25 -11.55
N GLN A 23 11.07 -0.38 -11.16
CA GLN A 23 11.27 -0.03 -9.74
C GLN A 23 10.00 0.57 -9.13
N PHE A 24 9.34 1.47 -9.85
CA PHE A 24 8.08 2.05 -9.42
C PHE A 24 6.98 1.01 -9.26
N GLU A 25 6.84 0.05 -10.20
CA GLU A 25 5.88 -1.05 -10.12
C GLU A 25 6.09 -1.90 -8.86
N GLN A 26 7.33 -2.20 -8.50
CA GLN A 26 7.66 -2.93 -7.27
C GLN A 26 7.30 -2.12 -6.02
N GLU A 27 7.62 -0.82 -6.00
CA GLU A 27 7.30 0.05 -4.86
C GLU A 27 5.80 0.24 -4.65
N ILE A 28 5.03 0.47 -5.72
CA ILE A 28 3.56 0.62 -5.60
C ILE A 28 2.91 -0.72 -5.23
N SER A 29 3.46 -1.85 -5.70
CA SER A 29 3.02 -3.19 -5.30
C SER A 29 3.17 -3.40 -3.80
N ALA A 30 4.36 -3.15 -3.26
CA ALA A 30 4.63 -3.26 -1.83
C ALA A 30 3.75 -2.30 -1.01
N THR A 31 3.50 -1.09 -1.52
CA THR A 31 2.65 -0.10 -0.86
C THR A 31 1.18 -0.55 -0.79
N LEU A 32 0.64 -1.07 -1.89
CA LEU A 32 -0.73 -1.59 -1.92
C LEU A 32 -0.88 -2.85 -1.07
N GLU A 33 0.11 -3.73 -1.09
CA GLU A 33 0.12 -4.90 -0.20
C GLU A 33 0.17 -4.50 1.27
N PHE A 34 1.02 -3.54 1.63
CA PHE A 34 1.07 -2.98 2.98
C PHE A 34 -0.28 -2.42 3.43
N ILE A 35 -0.92 -1.59 2.60
CA ILE A 35 -2.23 -1.02 2.91
C ILE A 35 -3.26 -2.14 3.07
N TYR A 36 -3.27 -3.12 2.17
CA TYR A 36 -4.20 -4.24 2.24
C TYR A 36 -4.02 -5.07 3.52
N GLN A 37 -2.78 -5.42 3.87
CA GLN A 37 -2.49 -6.21 5.07
C GLN A 37 -2.84 -5.45 6.35
N THR A 38 -2.45 -4.17 6.46
CA THR A 38 -2.79 -3.34 7.63
C THR A 38 -4.30 -3.12 7.74
N GLN A 39 -5.02 -3.06 6.62
CA GLN A 39 -6.47 -3.00 6.60
C GLN A 39 -7.11 -4.29 7.10
N MET A 40 -6.61 -5.45 6.63
CA MET A 40 -7.07 -6.75 7.11
C MET A 40 -6.82 -6.89 8.61
N GLU A 41 -5.62 -6.59 9.10
CA GLU A 41 -5.28 -6.70 10.53
C GLU A 41 -6.24 -5.88 11.40
N LEU A 42 -6.49 -4.61 11.06
CA LEU A 42 -7.39 -3.78 11.87
C LEU A 42 -8.87 -4.18 11.70
N ALA A 43 -9.32 -4.50 10.48
CA ALA A 43 -10.72 -4.86 10.24
C ALA A 43 -11.08 -6.21 10.89
N ALA A 44 -10.09 -7.10 11.02
CA ALA A 44 -10.29 -8.39 11.63
C ALA A 44 -10.27 -8.32 13.16
N CYS A 45 -9.61 -7.33 13.74
CA CYS A 45 -9.41 -7.21 15.18
C CYS A 45 -10.28 -6.09 15.79
N THR A 46 -11.12 -6.49 16.75
CA THR A 46 -11.77 -5.60 17.72
C THR A 46 -11.05 -5.72 19.07
N ASP A 47 -11.32 -4.81 20.01
CA ASP A 47 -10.69 -4.84 21.35
C ASP A 47 -10.81 -6.20 22.07
N ASP A 48 -11.88 -6.96 21.77
CA ASP A 48 -12.18 -8.22 22.44
C ASP A 48 -11.86 -9.48 21.62
N MET A 49 -11.71 -9.37 20.29
CA MET A 49 -11.57 -10.54 19.41
C MET A 49 -10.99 -10.20 18.03
N CYS A 50 -10.10 -11.06 17.54
CA CYS A 50 -9.64 -11.08 16.16
C CYS A 50 -10.29 -12.22 15.36
N LEU A 51 -10.80 -11.92 14.18
CA LEU A 51 -11.36 -12.87 13.22
C LEU A 51 -10.36 -13.11 12.08
N THR A 52 -10.54 -14.19 11.32
CA THR A 52 -9.78 -14.40 10.09
C THR A 52 -10.54 -13.79 8.93
N MET A 53 -9.89 -12.90 8.18
CA MET A 53 -10.45 -12.30 6.97
C MET A 53 -10.34 -13.28 5.80
N ASP A 54 -11.36 -14.14 5.65
CA ASP A 54 -11.44 -15.23 4.69
C ASP A 54 -12.12 -14.87 3.35
N GLY A 55 -12.47 -13.59 3.16
CA GLY A 55 -13.22 -13.12 1.99
C GLY A 55 -14.70 -13.52 1.98
N SER A 56 -15.24 -14.01 3.10
CA SER A 56 -16.69 -14.20 3.28
C SER A 56 -17.42 -12.85 3.36
N GLU A 57 -18.73 -12.87 3.17
CA GLU A 57 -19.59 -11.69 3.32
C GLU A 57 -19.40 -11.01 4.69
N ARG A 58 -19.22 -11.80 5.75
CA ARG A 58 -18.97 -11.29 7.10
C ARG A 58 -17.65 -10.52 7.18
N SER A 59 -16.59 -11.02 6.54
CA SER A 59 -15.30 -10.33 6.43
C SER A 59 -15.47 -8.97 5.73
N TYR A 60 -16.25 -8.90 4.65
CA TYR A 60 -16.53 -7.64 3.97
C TYR A 60 -17.40 -6.66 4.78
N GLN A 61 -18.36 -7.16 5.57
CA GLN A 61 -19.16 -6.31 6.45
C GLN A 61 -18.28 -5.61 7.51
N LEU A 62 -17.24 -6.30 8.03
CA LEU A 62 -16.30 -5.72 8.99
C LEU A 62 -15.46 -4.57 8.40
N LEU A 63 -15.15 -4.64 7.09
CA LEU A 63 -14.48 -3.54 6.38
C LEU A 63 -15.38 -2.29 6.27
N GLY A 64 -16.69 -2.42 6.38
CA GLY A 64 -17.62 -1.29 6.31
C GLY A 64 -17.45 -0.28 7.44
N SER A 65 -16.96 -0.72 8.62
CA SER A 65 -16.65 0.12 9.78
C SER A 65 -15.16 0.39 9.97
N PHE A 66 -14.31 -0.09 9.05
CA PHE A 66 -12.86 0.07 9.15
C PHE A 66 -12.47 1.56 9.22
N ALA A 67 -11.61 1.91 10.18
CA ALA A 67 -11.09 3.26 10.38
C ALA A 67 -12.14 4.35 10.67
N ALA A 68 -13.36 4.01 11.08
CA ALA A 68 -14.45 4.97 11.24
C ALA A 68 -14.09 6.12 12.22
N GLY A 69 -13.59 7.24 11.67
CA GLY A 69 -13.16 8.42 12.40
C GLY A 69 -11.73 8.39 12.97
N GLN A 70 -10.93 7.37 12.66
CA GLN A 70 -9.56 7.22 13.19
C GLN A 70 -8.50 7.52 12.13
N GLN A 71 -7.44 8.23 12.54
CA GLN A 71 -6.25 8.41 11.70
C GLN A 71 -5.33 7.19 11.86
N LEU A 72 -5.35 6.29 10.87
CA LEU A 72 -4.55 5.06 10.91
C LEU A 72 -3.17 5.22 10.27
N TYR A 73 -3.03 6.19 9.38
CA TYR A 73 -1.80 6.40 8.61
C TYR A 73 -1.33 7.84 8.74
N HIS A 74 -0.01 8.01 8.79
CA HIS A 74 0.63 9.31 8.66
C HIS A 74 1.87 9.18 7.78
N LEU A 75 2.37 10.34 7.33
CA LEU A 75 3.57 10.43 6.51
C LEU A 75 4.76 10.80 7.39
N GLU A 76 5.86 10.07 7.23
CA GLU A 76 7.15 10.40 7.84
C GLU A 76 8.19 10.64 6.76
N ASN A 77 9.00 11.69 6.94
CA ASN A 77 10.12 11.97 6.05
C ASN A 77 11.43 11.63 6.77
N GLU A 78 12.27 10.81 6.14
CA GLU A 78 13.62 10.57 6.63
C GLU A 78 14.60 11.68 6.17
N PRO A 79 15.74 11.85 6.84
CA PRO A 79 16.76 12.83 6.43
C PRO A 79 17.28 12.65 5.01
N SER A 80 17.03 11.48 4.41
CA SER A 80 17.36 11.09 3.04
C SER A 80 16.34 11.59 1.99
N ASP A 81 15.34 12.39 2.38
CA ASP A 81 14.22 12.84 1.54
C ASP A 81 13.32 11.69 1.03
N ILE A 82 13.38 10.55 1.72
CA ILE A 82 12.52 9.40 1.45
C ILE A 82 11.28 9.51 2.34
N LEU A 83 10.12 9.57 1.69
CA LEU A 83 8.83 9.63 2.35
C LEU A 83 8.30 8.21 2.63
N TYR A 84 7.77 7.99 3.81
CA TYR A 84 7.19 6.72 4.25
C TYR A 84 5.73 6.90 4.68
N ILE A 85 4.89 5.91 4.35
CA ILE A 85 3.57 5.73 4.94
C ILE A 85 3.74 4.85 6.17
N VAL A 86 3.37 5.38 7.33
CA VAL A 86 3.46 4.67 8.61
C VAL A 86 2.07 4.31 9.07
N PHE A 87 1.87 3.06 9.48
CA PHE A 87 0.63 2.59 10.06
C PHE A 87 0.73 2.64 11.59
N CYS A 88 -0.11 3.47 12.21
CA CYS A 88 -0.11 3.72 13.64
C CYS A 88 -1.56 3.94 14.11
N PRO A 89 -2.34 2.88 14.35
CA PRO A 89 -3.66 3.01 14.93
C PRO A 89 -3.60 3.49 16.38
N ASP A 90 -4.64 4.21 16.83
CA ASP A 90 -4.81 4.61 18.23
C ASP A 90 -4.75 3.36 19.13
N GLY A 91 -3.75 3.30 20.02
CA GLY A 91 -3.51 2.12 20.87
C GLY A 91 -2.20 1.38 20.58
N TRP A 92 -1.44 1.75 19.54
CA TRP A 92 -0.06 1.28 19.31
C TRP A 92 0.91 1.84 20.37
N TYR A 93 0.75 1.42 21.63
CA TYR A 93 1.60 1.83 22.76
C TYR A 93 2.52 0.71 23.25
N LYS A 94 2.62 -0.41 22.53
CA LYS A 94 3.33 -1.59 23.02
C LYS A 94 4.22 -2.21 21.94
N SER A 95 5.52 -1.92 22.09
CA SER A 95 6.65 -2.68 21.56
C SER A 95 6.91 -2.62 20.05
N GLY A 96 7.78 -1.68 19.62
CA GLY A 96 8.51 -1.77 18.35
C GLY A 96 8.49 -0.51 17.50
N THR A 97 9.29 -0.50 16.44
CA THR A 97 9.17 0.47 15.34
C THR A 97 7.85 0.22 14.60
N PRO A 98 7.00 1.23 14.40
CA PRO A 98 5.74 1.04 13.69
C PRO A 98 6.00 0.55 12.26
N PRO A 99 5.15 -0.34 11.73
CA PRO A 99 5.29 -0.83 10.38
C PRO A 99 5.12 0.33 9.40
N ARG A 100 6.04 0.40 8.42
CA ARG A 100 6.10 1.48 7.44
C ARG A 100 6.46 0.96 6.06
N VAL A 101 5.98 1.65 5.03
CA VAL A 101 6.30 1.38 3.62
C VAL A 101 6.73 2.66 2.93
N LYS A 102 7.70 2.55 2.02
CA LYS A 102 8.17 3.70 1.24
C LYS A 102 7.04 4.20 0.34
N VAL A 103 6.86 5.51 0.23
CA VAL A 103 5.97 6.12 -0.76
C VAL A 103 6.57 5.92 -2.15
N PRO A 104 5.83 5.28 -3.08
CA PRO A 104 6.33 4.96 -4.40
C PRO A 104 6.58 6.25 -5.17
N THR A 105 7.82 6.41 -5.65
CA THR A 105 8.23 7.63 -6.34
C THR A 105 8.76 7.29 -7.73
N LEU A 106 8.13 7.84 -8.76
CA LEU A 106 8.56 7.61 -10.14
C LEU A 106 9.60 8.66 -10.54
N HIS A 107 10.85 8.22 -10.69
CA HIS A 107 11.91 9.02 -11.29
C HIS A 107 12.15 8.58 -12.73
N ALA A 108 11.29 9.04 -13.65
CA ALA A 108 11.39 8.72 -15.07
C ALA A 108 11.82 9.94 -15.89
N THR A 109 12.64 9.70 -16.90
CA THR A 109 12.97 10.67 -17.94
C THR A 109 12.02 10.55 -19.13
N GLU A 110 12.02 11.53 -20.02
CA GLU A 110 11.23 11.48 -21.26
C GLU A 110 11.59 10.26 -22.13
N ASN A 111 12.86 9.85 -22.13
CA ASN A 111 13.30 8.66 -22.86
C ASN A 111 12.69 7.36 -22.28
N ASP A 112 12.57 7.27 -20.95
CA ASP A 112 11.96 6.10 -20.29
C ASP A 112 10.46 5.98 -20.65
N LEU A 113 9.78 7.12 -20.85
CA LEU A 113 8.38 7.16 -21.28
C LEU A 113 8.24 6.77 -22.76
N ILE A 114 9.16 7.22 -23.61
CA ILE A 114 9.18 6.84 -25.04
C ILE A 114 9.46 5.34 -25.20
N GLU A 115 10.35 4.76 -24.40
CA GLU A 115 10.58 3.30 -24.40
C GLU A 115 9.34 2.52 -23.96
N CYS A 116 8.57 3.05 -23.00
CA CYS A 116 7.31 2.49 -22.56
C CYS A 116 6.26 2.46 -23.69
N ASP A 117 6.10 3.55 -24.43
CA ASP A 117 5.15 3.63 -25.56
C ASP A 117 5.51 2.65 -26.70
N ARG A 118 6.79 2.30 -26.85
CA ARG A 118 7.23 1.34 -27.88
C ARG A 118 6.92 -0.12 -27.54
N HIS A 119 6.61 -0.42 -26.28
CA HIS A 119 6.18 -1.75 -25.83
C HIS A 119 4.65 -1.95 -25.91
N HIS A 120 3.92 -0.96 -26.45
CA HIS A 120 2.46 -0.97 -26.55
C HIS A 120 1.92 -1.46 -27.89
#